data_AF-A0A6G0Z687-F1
#
_entry.id   AF-A0A6G0Z687-F1
#
_cell.length_a   1.000
_cell.length_b   1.000
_cell.length_c   1.000
_cell.angle_alpha   90.00
_cell.angle_beta   90.00
_cell.angle_gamma   90.00
#
_symmetry.space_group_name_H-M   'P 1'
#
loop_
_entity.id
_entity.type
_entity.pdbx_description
1 polymer ?
#
loop_
_entity_poly.entity_id
_entity_poly.type
_entity_poly.pdbx_seq_one_letter_code
_entity_poly.pdbx_strand_id
1 'polypeptide(L)'
;MDSKHEKQYIFNMKLAKIMGLYQILTPDSISIFGYNIYHIVIVFFGAFMFVISMLFPIGLLYLRNDMIALMYYMGCISNFILSSYKMGNILYYSKDIWRCIDVTNFYFISYKHYDRNLFKNWQTRSIRITYIYIVIALFAFFCWIFSPCVMNKSIITIRNIDGSYTSHETYNMHFYIFYIIEIIVSVCYVYFTIIFDVLMLLICFAISYQLETISSTIKSLGYNLSIQDSIGAYLCGTSNSIQLKEKCDIIYNDLITIITDHQHVIKKLNDFYNMFRLVTLIQIFIASSSHVFIWSIGAMSIDEGDNADSILSFKLFIVLPLINFQLFMTCSLFGTINEKKDSIIFALYSSNWTDMDLKSKTIILFGLTMNNANQLKMKFTNTKIVNLEMFSHVSIKIRTNTMRFCYSIFSMLVVFANIKNNIIMDSNTLTFLRLTGLYQILDPNTAKMYGCNIYHIRQMKHHKTVIRKLKEYYTIFRPVTIIQIFIASSSHIIIWFVVAMATKKDSIIFALYSSNWTEMDIKCKKLILLAMEMNNANHLKMKFTSTKIVNKEMFTQP
;
A
#
# COMPACT_ATOMS: atom_id res chain seq x y z
N MET A 1 19.63 28.68 -8.61
CA MET A 1 20.32 27.37 -8.67
C MET A 1 20.56 27.07 -10.13
N ASP A 2 21.82 27.11 -10.58
CA ASP A 2 22.19 27.02 -11.99
C ASP A 2 21.85 25.66 -12.62
N SER A 3 21.54 25.65 -13.91
CA SER A 3 21.21 24.45 -14.71
C SER A 3 22.30 23.35 -14.68
N LYS A 4 23.53 23.70 -14.28
CA LYS A 4 24.64 22.77 -14.05
C LYS A 4 24.45 21.91 -12.79
N HIS A 5 23.87 22.46 -11.71
CA HIS A 5 23.61 21.72 -10.48
C HIS A 5 22.44 20.74 -10.63
N GLU A 6 21.48 21.02 -11.51
CA GLU A 6 20.34 20.11 -11.74
C GLU A 6 20.76 18.76 -12.37
N LYS A 7 21.92 18.69 -13.03
CA LYS A 7 22.44 17.43 -13.62
C LYS A 7 23.07 16.49 -12.59
N GLN A 8 23.23 16.92 -11.34
CA GLN A 8 23.93 16.16 -10.31
C GLN A 8 23.00 15.27 -9.47
N TYR A 9 21.69 15.34 -9.68
CA TYR A 9 20.70 14.56 -8.95
C TYR A 9 20.11 13.46 -9.81
N ILE A 10 19.88 12.28 -9.22
CA ILE A 10 19.22 11.14 -9.91
C ILE A 10 17.81 11.52 -10.36
N PHE A 11 17.21 12.51 -9.71
CA PHE A 11 15.84 12.94 -9.95
C PHE A 11 15.80 14.32 -10.63
N ASN A 12 14.73 14.55 -11.39
CA ASN A 12 14.47 15.80 -12.09
C ASN A 12 14.00 16.92 -11.15
N MET A 13 14.93 17.72 -10.63
CA MET A 13 14.66 18.84 -9.71
C MET A 13 13.58 19.80 -10.20
N LYS A 14 13.44 20.01 -11.51
CA LYS A 14 12.37 20.85 -12.08
C LYS A 14 10.99 20.27 -11.78
N LEU A 15 10.85 18.95 -11.86
CA LEU A 15 9.59 18.28 -11.57
C LEU A 15 9.17 18.43 -10.10
N ALA A 16 10.08 18.28 -9.11
CA ALA A 16 9.72 18.53 -7.70
C ALA A 16 9.35 19.99 -7.44
N LYS A 17 10.00 20.94 -8.11
CA LYS A 17 9.64 22.36 -8.00
C LYS A 17 8.24 22.63 -8.55
N ILE A 18 7.90 22.02 -9.70
CA ILE A 18 6.58 22.14 -10.33
C ILE A 18 5.49 21.51 -9.44
N MET A 19 5.77 20.35 -8.83
CA MET A 19 4.82 19.69 -7.92
C MET A 19 4.72 20.37 -6.55
N GLY A 20 5.60 21.31 -6.23
CA GLY A 20 5.67 21.95 -4.90
C GLY A 20 6.42 21.15 -3.84
N LEU A 21 6.90 19.93 -4.16
CA LEU A 21 7.62 19.06 -3.23
C LEU A 21 8.88 19.74 -2.66
N TYR A 22 9.59 20.51 -3.49
CA TYR A 22 10.77 21.25 -3.03
C TYR A 22 10.40 22.27 -1.95
N GLN A 23 9.35 23.06 -2.16
CA GLN A 23 8.88 24.10 -1.24
C GLN A 23 8.30 23.53 0.05
N ILE A 24 7.72 22.34 -0.01
CA ILE A 24 7.22 21.62 1.17
C ILE A 24 8.37 21.15 2.06
N LEU A 25 9.48 20.69 1.47
CA LEU A 25 10.59 20.10 2.23
C LEU A 25 11.65 21.13 2.65
N THR A 26 11.77 22.25 1.92
CA THR A 26 12.84 23.22 2.19
C THR A 26 12.54 24.04 3.45
N PRO A 27 13.47 24.09 4.42
CA PRO A 27 13.30 24.87 5.65
C PRO A 27 13.29 26.38 5.39
N ASP A 28 13.94 26.86 4.32
CA ASP A 28 14.07 28.28 3.95
C ASP A 28 12.93 28.78 3.04
N SER A 29 11.82 28.07 3.01
CA SER A 29 10.62 28.48 2.28
C SER A 29 9.95 29.69 2.94
N ILE A 30 9.11 30.40 2.16
CA ILE A 30 8.40 31.58 2.65
C ILE A 30 7.60 31.19 3.89
N SER A 31 7.86 31.87 5.00
CA SER A 31 7.19 31.65 6.27
C SER A 31 6.28 32.80 6.64
N ILE A 32 5.12 32.48 7.19
CA ILE A 32 4.19 33.43 7.81
C ILE A 32 4.12 33.03 9.29
N PHE A 33 4.38 33.97 10.19
CA PHE A 33 4.48 33.71 11.65
C PHE A 33 5.50 32.61 12.02
N GLY A 34 6.57 32.45 11.24
CA GLY A 34 7.58 31.41 11.47
C GLY A 34 7.19 30.00 11.02
N TYR A 35 5.99 29.82 10.45
CA TYR A 35 5.54 28.57 9.84
C TYR A 35 5.61 28.65 8.32
N ASN A 36 6.06 27.57 7.68
CA ASN A 36 6.08 27.46 6.22
C ASN A 36 4.63 27.58 5.67
N ILE A 37 4.39 28.53 4.76
CA ILE A 37 3.07 28.75 4.15
C ILE A 37 2.51 27.47 3.54
N TYR A 38 3.36 26.71 2.85
CA TYR A 38 2.94 25.47 2.19
C TYR A 38 2.42 24.47 3.21
N HIS A 39 3.04 24.37 4.39
CA HIS A 39 2.59 23.47 5.45
C HIS A 39 1.21 23.87 5.97
N ILE A 40 0.97 25.17 6.19
CA ILE A 40 -0.34 25.68 6.63
C ILE A 40 -1.43 25.34 5.60
N VAL A 41 -1.17 25.61 4.32
CA VAL A 41 -2.13 25.32 3.23
C VAL A 41 -2.44 23.83 3.16
N ILE A 42 -1.42 22.98 3.28
CA ILE A 42 -1.59 21.53 3.25
C ILE A 42 -2.38 21.03 4.47
N VAL A 43 -2.10 21.54 5.67
CA VAL A 43 -2.85 21.20 6.89
C VAL A 43 -4.31 21.60 6.76
N PHE A 44 -4.58 22.79 6.20
CA PHE A 44 -5.94 23.26 5.93
C PHE A 44 -6.69 22.30 4.98
N PHE A 45 -6.10 21.96 3.82
CA PHE A 45 -6.72 21.01 2.89
C PHE A 45 -6.83 19.59 3.47
N GLY A 46 -5.84 19.15 4.26
CA GLY A 46 -5.90 17.86 4.97
C GLY A 46 -7.02 17.80 6.00
N ALA A 47 -7.22 18.87 6.77
CA ALA A 47 -8.33 19.00 7.71
C ALA A 47 -9.68 19.04 6.98
N PHE A 48 -9.78 19.79 5.88
CA PHE A 48 -10.97 19.82 5.03
C PHE A 48 -11.33 18.42 4.50
N MET A 49 -10.35 17.68 3.97
CA MET A 49 -10.53 16.30 3.51
C MET A 49 -10.98 15.37 4.65
N PHE A 50 -10.43 15.56 5.85
CA PHE A 50 -10.79 14.76 7.02
C PHE A 50 -12.23 15.04 7.49
N VAL A 51 -12.64 16.30 7.55
CA VAL A 51 -14.02 16.69 7.90
C VAL A 51 -15.01 16.09 6.90
N ILE A 52 -14.72 16.21 5.61
CA ILE A 52 -15.57 15.59 4.57
C ILE A 52 -15.62 14.07 4.74
N SER A 53 -14.47 13.43 4.98
CA SER A 53 -14.40 11.98 5.22
C SER A 53 -15.23 11.53 6.44
N MET A 54 -15.31 12.38 7.48
CA MET A 54 -16.11 12.12 8.69
C MET A 54 -17.62 12.26 8.50
N LEU A 55 -18.08 12.93 7.44
CA LEU A 55 -19.51 13.02 7.10
C LEU A 55 -20.01 11.75 6.38
N PHE A 56 -19.13 11.02 5.71
CA PHE A 56 -19.51 9.81 4.97
C PHE A 56 -20.12 8.68 5.84
N PRO A 57 -19.61 8.38 7.06
CA PRO A 57 -20.22 7.38 7.95
C PRO A 57 -21.72 7.58 8.20
N ILE A 58 -22.20 8.82 8.22
CA ILE A 58 -23.62 9.14 8.35
C ILE A 58 -24.38 8.65 7.12
N GLY A 59 -23.84 8.87 5.92
CA GLY A 59 -24.38 8.33 4.66
C GLY A 59 -24.34 6.80 4.61
N LEU A 60 -23.31 6.16 5.19
CA LEU A 60 -23.22 4.69 5.25
C LEU A 60 -24.36 4.06 6.06
N LEU A 61 -24.87 4.73 7.10
CA LEU A 61 -26.01 4.25 7.88
C LEU A 61 -27.29 4.16 7.03
N TYR A 62 -27.49 5.13 6.13
CA TYR A 62 -28.60 5.15 5.18
C TYR A 62 -28.42 4.12 4.04
N LEU A 63 -27.18 3.85 3.64
CA LEU A 63 -26.83 2.92 2.56
C LEU A 63 -26.67 1.47 3.02
N ARG A 64 -27.04 1.11 4.25
CA ARG A 64 -26.86 -0.25 4.80
C ARG A 64 -27.52 -1.35 3.94
N ASN A 65 -28.56 -1.01 3.19
CA ASN A 65 -29.29 -1.97 2.35
C ASN A 65 -28.64 -2.15 0.96
N ASP A 66 -27.76 -1.25 0.54
CA ASP A 66 -27.02 -1.29 -0.73
C ASP A 66 -25.56 -1.64 -0.46
N MET A 67 -25.23 -2.92 -0.61
CA MET A 67 -23.88 -3.43 -0.36
C MET A 67 -22.86 -2.88 -1.36
N ILE A 68 -23.26 -2.61 -2.60
CA ILE A 68 -22.36 -2.10 -3.65
C ILE A 68 -21.93 -0.68 -3.28
N ALA A 69 -22.90 0.19 -2.97
CA ALA A 69 -22.63 1.55 -2.54
C ALA A 69 -21.79 1.57 -1.25
N LEU A 70 -22.13 0.73 -0.27
CA LEU A 70 -21.38 0.62 0.99
C LEU A 70 -19.89 0.28 0.74
N MET A 71 -19.61 -0.75 -0.08
CA MET A 71 -18.25 -1.17 -0.39
C MET A 71 -17.48 -0.08 -1.15
N TYR A 72 -18.14 0.60 -2.08
CA TYR A 72 -17.56 1.69 -2.84
C TYR A 72 -17.14 2.86 -1.92
N TYR A 73 -18.04 3.33 -1.08
CA TYR A 73 -17.75 4.44 -0.17
C TYR A 73 -16.69 4.08 0.86
N MET A 74 -16.71 2.86 1.42
CA MET A 74 -15.66 2.38 2.33
C MET A 74 -14.28 2.37 1.67
N GLY A 75 -14.21 1.95 0.40
CA GLY A 75 -13.00 2.03 -0.41
C GLY A 75 -12.52 3.47 -0.58
N CYS A 76 -13.42 4.39 -0.96
CA CYS A 76 -13.09 5.81 -1.16
C CYS A 76 -12.59 6.47 0.12
N ILE A 77 -13.32 6.32 1.23
CA ILE A 77 -12.97 6.89 2.55
C ILE A 77 -11.59 6.38 3.00
N SER A 78 -11.35 5.07 2.87
CA SER A 78 -10.06 4.48 3.25
C SER A 78 -8.90 5.09 2.46
N ASN A 79 -9.08 5.32 1.15
CA ASN A 79 -8.06 5.95 0.31
C ASN A 79 -7.89 7.45 0.61
N PHE A 80 -8.97 8.18 0.89
CA PHE A 80 -8.88 9.59 1.27
C PHE A 80 -8.13 9.77 2.59
N ILE A 81 -8.47 8.98 3.61
CA ILE A 81 -7.78 9.01 4.90
C ILE A 81 -6.30 8.65 4.73
N LEU A 82 -5.98 7.63 3.92
CA LEU A 82 -4.59 7.28 3.61
C LEU A 82 -3.83 8.44 2.96
N SER A 83 -4.47 9.14 2.02
CA SER A 83 -3.86 10.27 1.33
C SER A 83 -3.54 11.42 2.28
N SER A 84 -4.48 11.77 3.17
CA SER A 84 -4.23 12.74 4.24
C SER A 84 -3.12 12.27 5.20
N TYR A 85 -3.11 10.98 5.57
CA TYR A 85 -2.08 10.40 6.43
C TYR A 85 -0.67 10.45 5.80
N LYS A 86 -0.57 10.12 4.50
CA LYS A 86 0.66 10.25 3.71
C LYS A 86 1.21 11.67 3.78
N MET A 87 0.33 12.64 3.54
CA MET A 87 0.72 14.05 3.53
C MET A 87 1.13 14.53 4.93
N GLY A 88 0.39 14.15 5.97
CA GLY A 88 0.75 14.40 7.36
C GLY A 88 2.12 13.83 7.71
N ASN A 89 2.45 12.63 7.23
CA ASN A 89 3.77 12.03 7.44
C ASN A 89 4.90 12.83 6.79
N ILE A 90 4.68 13.39 5.59
CA ILE A 90 5.66 14.27 4.93
C ILE A 90 5.88 15.53 5.73
N LEU A 91 4.80 16.16 6.22
CA LEU A 91 4.92 17.37 7.03
C LEU A 91 5.67 17.10 8.33
N TYR A 92 5.29 16.03 9.04
CA TYR A 92 5.90 15.64 10.31
C TYR A 92 7.40 15.35 10.18
N TYR A 93 7.79 14.58 9.16
CA TYR A 93 9.19 14.22 8.91
C TYR A 93 9.90 15.14 7.91
N SER A 94 9.36 16.32 7.59
CA SER A 94 9.86 17.19 6.50
C SER A 94 11.36 17.47 6.58
N LYS A 95 11.88 17.80 7.77
CA LYS A 95 13.31 18.07 8.01
C LYS A 95 14.19 16.82 7.81
N ASP A 96 13.72 15.67 8.26
CA ASP A 96 14.47 14.40 8.16
C ASP A 96 14.44 13.86 6.73
N ILE A 97 13.30 14.00 6.05
CA ILE A 97 13.15 13.72 4.61
C ILE A 97 14.10 14.61 3.80
N TRP A 98 14.18 15.91 4.10
CA TRP A 98 15.11 16.81 3.43
C TRP A 98 16.56 16.34 3.57
N ARG A 99 16.98 15.92 4.76
CA ARG A 99 18.31 15.30 4.98
C ARG A 99 18.48 13.95 4.29
N CYS A 100 17.41 13.24 3.99
CA CYS A 100 17.45 12.00 3.21
C CYS A 100 17.58 12.26 1.71
N ILE A 101 17.13 13.42 1.21
CA ILE A 101 17.26 13.79 -0.21
C ILE A 101 18.73 13.90 -0.63
N ASP A 102 19.66 14.18 0.29
CA ASP A 102 21.10 14.22 -0.01
C ASP A 102 21.62 12.93 -0.67
N VAL A 103 21.00 11.77 -0.38
CA VAL A 103 21.30 10.47 -1.01
C VAL A 103 21.12 10.49 -2.53
N THR A 104 20.31 11.42 -3.05
CA THR A 104 20.03 11.54 -4.48
C THR A 104 21.13 12.26 -5.25
N ASN A 105 22.08 12.89 -4.55
CA ASN A 105 23.22 13.57 -5.16
C ASN A 105 24.24 12.54 -5.66
N PHE A 106 24.78 12.77 -6.86
CA PHE A 106 25.89 12.01 -7.41
C PHE A 106 27.12 12.02 -6.50
N TYR A 107 27.39 13.15 -5.84
CA TYR A 107 28.52 13.33 -4.91
C TYR A 107 28.21 12.88 -3.47
N PHE A 108 27.11 12.17 -3.25
CA PHE A 108 26.80 11.63 -1.94
C PHE A 108 27.87 10.65 -1.45
N ILE A 109 28.48 9.93 -2.39
CA ILE A 109 29.53 8.96 -2.09
C ILE A 109 30.92 9.60 -2.28
N SER A 110 31.84 9.31 -1.36
CA SER A 110 33.16 9.95 -1.27
C SER A 110 34.12 9.46 -2.36
N TYR A 111 34.02 8.19 -2.75
CA TYR A 111 34.87 7.60 -3.78
C TYR A 111 34.62 8.24 -5.17
N LYS A 112 35.69 8.52 -5.92
CA LYS A 112 35.62 9.38 -7.12
C LYS A 112 35.51 8.63 -8.44
N HIS A 113 35.78 7.33 -8.48
CA HIS A 113 35.91 6.55 -9.72
C HIS A 113 34.64 5.80 -10.14
N TYR A 114 33.47 6.37 -9.85
CA TYR A 114 32.20 5.74 -10.19
C TYR A 114 31.81 5.86 -11.67
N ASP A 115 31.14 4.81 -12.16
CA ASP A 115 30.62 4.78 -13.52
C ASP A 115 29.47 5.78 -13.70
N ARG A 116 29.76 6.86 -14.44
CA ARG A 116 28.76 7.88 -14.81
C ARG A 116 27.65 7.33 -15.70
N ASN A 117 27.89 6.25 -16.45
CA ASN A 117 26.86 5.64 -17.30
C ASN A 117 25.79 4.97 -16.43
N LEU A 118 26.19 4.33 -15.33
CA LEU A 118 25.28 3.73 -14.36
C LEU A 118 24.33 4.79 -13.77
N PHE A 119 24.87 5.94 -13.37
CA PHE A 119 24.06 7.08 -12.89
C PHE A 119 23.05 7.56 -13.93
N LYS A 120 23.50 7.79 -15.18
CA LYS A 120 22.61 8.24 -16.27
C LYS A 120 21.48 7.24 -16.56
N ASN A 121 21.78 5.94 -16.50
CA ASN A 121 20.79 4.89 -16.71
C ASN A 121 19.72 4.91 -15.60
N TRP A 122 20.14 5.02 -14.34
CA TRP A 122 19.22 5.12 -13.20
C TRP A 122 18.40 6.40 -13.22
N GLN A 123 19.02 7.53 -13.54
CA GLN A 123 18.33 8.82 -13.70
C GLN A 123 17.25 8.74 -14.79
N THR A 124 17.60 8.21 -15.97
CA THR A 124 16.65 8.04 -17.09
C THR A 124 15.50 7.12 -16.70
N ARG A 125 15.78 6.01 -16.03
CA ARG A 125 14.77 5.07 -15.54
C ARG A 125 13.84 5.71 -14.51
N SER A 126 14.39 6.42 -13.53
CA SER A 126 13.63 7.12 -12.49
C SER A 126 12.68 8.15 -13.11
N ILE A 127 13.20 9.03 -13.97
CA ILE A 127 12.40 10.06 -14.65
C ILE A 127 11.28 9.44 -15.48
N ARG A 128 11.58 8.40 -16.28
CA ARG A 128 10.58 7.73 -17.13
C ARG A 128 9.45 7.14 -16.30
N ILE A 129 9.78 6.45 -15.21
CA ILE A 129 8.79 5.78 -14.34
C ILE A 129 7.94 6.81 -13.58
N THR A 130 8.55 7.86 -13.04
CA THR A 130 7.82 8.96 -12.38
C THR A 130 6.87 9.64 -13.36
N TYR A 131 7.29 9.88 -14.60
CA TYR A 131 6.44 10.48 -15.63
C TYR A 131 5.24 9.58 -15.97
N ILE A 132 5.48 8.28 -16.21
CA ILE A 132 4.41 7.30 -16.48
C ILE A 132 3.39 7.29 -15.33
N TYR A 133 3.87 7.28 -14.09
CA TYR A 133 3.01 7.31 -12.90
C TYR A 133 2.12 8.56 -12.87
N ILE A 134 2.71 9.74 -13.05
CA ILE A 134 1.97 11.01 -13.05
C ILE A 134 0.92 11.03 -14.17
N VAL A 135 1.28 10.57 -15.38
CA VAL A 135 0.34 10.49 -16.51
C VAL A 135 -0.83 9.57 -16.19
N ILE A 136 -0.58 8.37 -15.64
CA ILE A 136 -1.65 7.43 -15.24
C ILE A 136 -2.54 8.05 -14.16
N ALA A 137 -1.96 8.71 -13.16
CA ALA A 137 -2.70 9.35 -12.08
C ALA A 137 -3.57 10.52 -12.59
N LEU A 138 -3.02 11.39 -13.44
CA LEU A 138 -3.76 12.49 -14.05
C LEU A 138 -4.85 11.98 -15.00
N PHE A 139 -4.58 10.94 -15.78
CA PHE A 139 -5.59 10.32 -16.65
C PHE A 139 -6.76 9.77 -15.85
N ALA A 140 -6.49 9.02 -14.77
CA ALA A 140 -7.53 8.52 -13.89
C ALA A 140 -8.35 9.66 -13.25
N PHE A 141 -7.68 10.73 -12.83
CA PHE A 141 -8.30 11.94 -12.29
C PHE A 141 -9.23 12.63 -13.29
N PHE A 142 -8.78 12.84 -14.54
CA PHE A 142 -9.60 13.45 -15.58
C PHE A 142 -10.83 12.59 -15.86
N CYS A 143 -10.67 11.28 -16.01
CA CYS A 143 -11.79 10.38 -16.21
C CYS A 143 -12.79 10.43 -15.04
N TRP A 144 -12.30 10.57 -13.80
CA TRP A 144 -13.14 10.70 -12.62
C TRP A 144 -14.00 11.96 -12.67
N ILE A 145 -13.40 13.11 -12.98
CA ILE A 145 -14.10 14.41 -13.06
C ILE A 145 -15.10 14.44 -14.21
N PHE A 146 -14.74 13.91 -15.38
CA PHE A 146 -15.61 13.95 -16.57
C PHE A 146 -16.73 12.91 -16.53
N SER A 147 -16.60 11.86 -15.73
CA SER A 147 -17.60 10.79 -15.68
C SER A 147 -19.01 11.29 -15.34
N PRO A 148 -19.23 12.16 -14.34
CA PRO A 148 -20.53 12.78 -14.11
C PRO A 148 -21.06 13.59 -15.32
N CYS A 149 -20.21 14.32 -16.04
CA CYS A 149 -20.63 15.14 -17.18
C CYS A 149 -21.11 14.31 -18.38
N VAL A 150 -20.37 13.24 -18.71
CA VAL A 150 -20.71 12.34 -19.82
C VAL A 150 -22.04 11.63 -19.57
N MET A 151 -22.40 11.44 -18.30
CA MET A 151 -23.51 10.57 -17.89
C MET A 151 -24.69 11.34 -17.29
N ASN A 152 -24.68 12.67 -17.35
CA ASN A 152 -25.72 13.58 -16.88
C ASN A 152 -27.12 13.37 -17.53
N LYS A 153 -27.23 12.49 -18.54
CA LYS A 153 -28.53 12.12 -19.14
C LYS A 153 -29.29 11.07 -18.35
N SER A 154 -28.65 10.35 -17.43
CA SER A 154 -29.31 9.45 -16.49
C SER A 154 -29.50 10.16 -15.15
N ILE A 155 -30.70 10.65 -14.88
CA ILE A 155 -31.11 11.13 -13.55
C ILE A 155 -30.76 10.03 -12.55
N ILE A 156 -29.87 10.31 -11.60
CA ILE A 156 -29.46 9.35 -10.58
C ILE A 156 -30.66 9.10 -9.68
N THR A 157 -31.34 7.97 -9.89
CA THR A 157 -32.45 7.52 -9.06
C THR A 157 -31.90 6.78 -7.85
N ILE A 158 -31.75 7.47 -6.72
CA ILE A 158 -31.40 6.83 -5.44
C ILE A 158 -32.66 6.18 -4.88
N ARG A 159 -32.56 4.89 -4.52
CA ARG A 159 -33.65 4.09 -3.97
C ARG A 159 -33.70 4.28 -2.45
N ASN A 160 -34.83 4.71 -1.90
CA ASN A 160 -35.00 4.83 -0.46
C ASN A 160 -35.10 3.46 0.23
N ILE A 161 -34.99 3.48 1.56
CA ILE A 161 -35.10 2.32 2.46
C ILE A 161 -36.44 1.57 2.30
N ASP A 162 -37.50 2.29 1.94
CA ASP A 162 -38.84 1.75 1.67
C ASP A 162 -39.03 1.25 0.22
N GLY A 163 -37.99 1.36 -0.61
CA GLY A 163 -38.03 1.01 -2.03
C GLY A 163 -38.65 2.09 -2.93
N SER A 164 -39.07 3.23 -2.37
CA SER A 164 -39.57 4.37 -3.14
C SER A 164 -38.41 5.17 -3.76
N TYR A 165 -38.66 5.79 -4.90
CA TYR A 165 -37.75 6.78 -5.47
C TYR A 165 -38.24 8.16 -5.05
N THR A 166 -37.71 8.72 -3.97
CA THR A 166 -37.98 10.15 -3.68
C THR A 166 -37.17 11.00 -4.65
N SER A 167 -37.87 11.83 -5.42
CA SER A 167 -37.26 12.87 -6.24
C SER A 167 -36.45 13.80 -5.34
N HIS A 168 -35.12 13.72 -5.44
CA HIS A 168 -34.19 14.59 -4.74
C HIS A 168 -34.19 16.00 -5.33
N GLU A 169 -35.28 16.75 -5.14
CA GLU A 169 -35.33 18.17 -5.53
C GLU A 169 -34.15 18.95 -4.92
N THR A 170 -33.79 18.68 -3.66
CA THR A 170 -32.72 19.41 -2.97
C THR A 170 -31.32 19.16 -3.54
N TYR A 171 -30.98 17.90 -3.89
CA TYR A 171 -29.67 17.58 -4.48
C TYR A 171 -29.58 18.10 -5.90
N ASN A 172 -30.64 17.93 -6.70
CA ASN A 172 -30.67 18.44 -8.07
C ASN A 172 -30.63 19.98 -8.09
N MET A 173 -31.26 20.65 -7.13
CA MET A 173 -31.23 22.10 -6.99
C MET A 173 -29.83 22.64 -6.65
N HIS A 174 -29.03 21.89 -5.90
CA HIS A 174 -27.68 22.29 -5.47
C HIS A 174 -26.55 21.46 -6.08
N PHE A 175 -26.82 20.74 -7.18
CA PHE A 175 -25.89 19.77 -7.77
C PHE A 175 -24.51 20.37 -8.04
N TYR A 176 -24.47 21.59 -8.60
CA TYR A 176 -23.23 22.29 -8.92
C TYR A 176 -22.35 22.54 -7.70
N ILE A 177 -22.94 22.84 -6.54
CA ILE A 177 -22.18 23.09 -5.31
C ILE A 177 -21.50 21.80 -4.84
N PHE A 178 -22.25 20.69 -4.77
CA PHE A 178 -21.70 19.40 -4.38
C PHE A 178 -20.64 18.90 -5.36
N TYR A 179 -20.87 19.11 -6.66
CA TYR A 179 -19.92 18.73 -7.70
C TYR A 179 -18.61 19.52 -7.61
N ILE A 180 -18.68 20.84 -7.34
CA ILE A 180 -17.48 21.66 -7.09
C ILE A 180 -16.72 21.16 -5.86
N ILE A 181 -17.41 20.82 -4.77
CA ILE A 181 -16.78 20.26 -3.57
C ILE A 181 -16.09 18.93 -3.90
N GLU A 182 -16.74 18.03 -4.65
CA GLU A 182 -16.15 16.75 -5.07
C GLU A 182 -14.89 16.95 -5.91
N ILE A 183 -14.90 17.92 -6.84
CA ILE A 183 -13.72 18.27 -7.64
C ILE A 183 -12.58 18.73 -6.73
N ILE A 184 -12.84 19.64 -5.78
CA ILE A 184 -11.80 20.15 -4.85
C ILE A 184 -11.20 18.99 -4.03
N VAL A 185 -12.05 18.12 -3.48
CA VAL A 185 -11.64 16.92 -2.73
C VAL A 185 -10.79 15.99 -3.59
N SER A 186 -11.21 15.75 -4.84
CA SER A 186 -10.50 14.89 -5.78
C SER A 186 -9.13 15.46 -6.15
N VAL A 187 -9.04 16.78 -6.41
CA VAL A 187 -7.77 17.49 -6.66
C VAL A 187 -6.82 17.31 -5.48
N CYS A 188 -7.29 17.56 -4.26
CA CYS A 188 -6.50 17.40 -3.03
C CYS A 188 -6.01 15.96 -2.87
N TYR A 189 -6.89 14.98 -3.05
CA TYR A 189 -6.56 13.56 -2.96
C TYR A 189 -5.47 13.14 -3.95
N VAL A 190 -5.61 13.53 -5.21
CA VAL A 190 -4.64 13.19 -6.26
C VAL A 190 -3.31 13.88 -5.99
N TYR A 191 -3.34 15.14 -5.61
CA TYR A 191 -2.13 15.91 -5.28
C TYR A 191 -1.33 15.27 -4.12
N PHE A 192 -1.99 15.00 -2.99
CA PHE A 192 -1.35 14.37 -1.83
C PHE A 192 -0.79 12.98 -2.14
N THR A 193 -1.54 12.18 -2.92
CA THR A 193 -1.10 10.85 -3.33
C THR A 193 0.13 10.92 -4.24
N ILE A 194 0.10 11.79 -5.26
CA ILE A 194 1.20 11.96 -6.21
C ILE A 194 2.47 12.42 -5.48
N ILE A 195 2.38 13.43 -4.61
CA ILE A 195 3.55 13.97 -3.90
C ILE A 195 4.25 12.89 -3.09
N PHE A 196 3.49 12.14 -2.29
CA PHE A 196 4.04 11.10 -1.44
C PHE A 196 4.65 9.96 -2.25
N ASP A 197 3.90 9.46 -3.24
CA ASP A 197 4.37 8.32 -4.03
C ASP A 197 5.62 8.71 -4.83
N VAL A 198 5.67 9.90 -5.42
CA VAL A 198 6.86 10.38 -6.15
C VAL A 198 8.06 10.56 -5.23
N LEU A 199 7.88 11.10 -4.02
CA LEU A 199 8.95 11.22 -3.02
C LEU A 199 9.50 9.83 -2.63
N MET A 200 8.62 8.88 -2.36
CA MET A 200 9.01 7.51 -2.02
C MET A 200 9.76 6.84 -3.18
N LEU A 201 9.23 6.94 -4.42
CA LEU A 201 9.89 6.43 -5.62
C LEU A 201 11.31 7.01 -5.74
N LEU A 202 11.46 8.31 -5.58
CA LEU A 202 12.71 9.05 -5.68
C LEU A 202 13.77 8.56 -4.71
N ILE A 203 13.43 8.45 -3.42
CA ILE A 203 14.38 8.00 -2.39
C ILE A 203 14.76 6.53 -2.62
N CYS A 204 13.79 5.68 -2.96
CA CYS A 204 14.04 4.26 -3.25
C CYS A 204 14.97 4.06 -4.47
N PHE A 205 14.75 4.83 -5.54
CA PHE A 205 15.63 4.83 -6.71
C PHE A 205 17.04 5.28 -6.36
N ALA A 206 17.17 6.34 -5.55
CA ALA A 206 18.46 6.84 -5.12
C ALA A 206 19.23 5.81 -4.29
N ILE A 207 18.60 5.21 -3.28
CA ILE A 207 19.26 4.19 -2.45
C ILE A 207 19.66 2.97 -3.29
N SER A 208 18.79 2.52 -4.19
CA SER A 208 19.09 1.39 -5.09
C SER A 208 20.30 1.66 -5.97
N TYR A 209 20.38 2.88 -6.54
CA TYR A 209 21.54 3.34 -7.30
C TYR A 209 22.80 3.35 -6.45
N GLN A 210 22.77 3.92 -5.24
CA GLN A 210 23.96 4.01 -4.39
C GLN A 210 24.47 2.61 -4.00
N LEU A 211 23.57 1.69 -3.65
CA LEU A 211 23.93 0.30 -3.34
C LEU A 211 24.54 -0.43 -4.55
N GLU A 212 23.97 -0.25 -5.74
CA GLU A 212 24.54 -0.84 -6.96
C GLU A 212 25.90 -0.26 -7.32
N THR A 213 26.07 1.04 -7.15
CA THR A 213 27.33 1.76 -7.40
C THR A 213 28.44 1.23 -6.50
N ILE A 214 28.14 1.05 -5.21
CA ILE A 214 29.05 0.41 -4.24
C ILE A 214 29.36 -1.02 -4.68
N SER A 215 28.35 -1.83 -4.98
CA SER A 215 28.50 -3.22 -5.40
C SER A 215 29.39 -3.37 -6.64
N SER A 216 29.17 -2.56 -7.67
CA SER A 216 29.98 -2.55 -8.88
C SER A 216 31.43 -2.18 -8.61
N THR A 217 31.66 -1.23 -7.70
CA THR A 217 33.00 -0.74 -7.38
C THR A 217 33.80 -1.76 -6.58
N ILE A 218 33.17 -2.38 -5.58
CA ILE A 218 33.76 -3.50 -4.83
C ILE A 218 34.13 -4.63 -5.78
N LYS A 219 33.26 -4.97 -6.73
CA LYS A 219 33.53 -6.04 -7.70
C LYS A 219 34.75 -5.75 -8.57
N SER A 220 34.99 -4.48 -8.94
CA SER A 220 36.18 -4.07 -9.70
C SER A 220 37.45 -3.94 -8.87
N LEU A 221 37.35 -4.01 -7.53
CA LEU A 221 38.47 -3.79 -6.63
C LEU A 221 39.55 -4.87 -6.80
N GLY A 222 40.81 -4.44 -6.95
CA GLY A 222 41.97 -5.31 -7.10
C GLY A 222 42.21 -5.88 -8.51
N TYR A 223 41.26 -5.75 -9.44
CA TYR A 223 41.47 -6.15 -10.85
C TYR A 223 42.24 -5.12 -11.67
N ASN A 224 42.14 -3.84 -11.32
CA ASN A 224 42.90 -2.79 -12.00
C ASN A 224 44.42 -2.93 -11.79
N LEU A 225 44.86 -3.62 -10.72
CA LEU A 225 46.28 -3.92 -10.49
C LEU A 225 46.81 -5.01 -11.42
N SER A 226 46.09 -6.10 -11.63
CA SER A 226 46.59 -7.22 -12.43
C SER A 226 46.86 -6.82 -13.89
N ILE A 227 46.08 -5.86 -14.41
CA ILE A 227 46.24 -5.30 -15.75
C ILE A 227 47.47 -4.36 -15.81
N GLN A 228 47.71 -3.54 -14.79
CA GLN A 228 48.89 -2.66 -14.75
C GLN A 228 50.19 -3.40 -14.44
N ASP A 229 50.14 -4.45 -13.61
CA ASP A 229 51.32 -5.23 -13.24
C ASP A 229 51.77 -6.15 -14.38
N SER A 230 50.83 -6.67 -15.20
CA SER A 230 51.19 -7.41 -16.42
C SER A 230 51.85 -6.54 -17.49
N ILE A 231 51.47 -5.26 -17.59
CA ILE A 231 52.10 -4.29 -18.51
C ILE A 231 53.43 -3.77 -17.93
N GLY A 232 53.50 -3.51 -16.63
CA GLY A 232 54.70 -2.99 -15.95
C GLY A 232 55.83 -4.01 -15.79
N ALA A 233 55.50 -5.28 -15.48
CA ALA A 233 56.49 -6.35 -15.36
C ALA A 233 57.18 -6.68 -16.70
N TYR A 234 56.53 -6.37 -17.83
CA TYR A 234 57.11 -6.52 -19.16
C TYR A 234 58.09 -5.40 -19.53
N LEU A 235 58.05 -4.25 -18.83
CA LEU A 235 58.77 -3.02 -19.20
C LEU A 235 59.91 -2.63 -18.25
N CYS A 236 59.89 -3.03 -16.96
CA CYS A 236 60.96 -2.67 -16.02
C CYS A 236 61.34 -3.83 -15.10
N GLY A 237 62.52 -4.41 -15.34
CA GLY A 237 63.18 -5.28 -14.37
C GLY A 237 63.70 -4.47 -13.18
N THR A 238 63.43 -4.95 -11.97
CA THR A 238 64.14 -4.61 -10.72
C THR A 238 63.91 -3.21 -10.11
N SER A 239 62.69 -2.91 -9.60
CA SER A 239 62.49 -2.03 -8.42
C SER A 239 61.13 -2.22 -7.69
N ASN A 240 60.52 -3.41 -7.76
CA ASN A 240 59.06 -3.56 -7.64
C ASN A 240 58.46 -3.58 -6.21
N SER A 241 59.24 -3.73 -5.13
CA SER A 241 58.66 -3.94 -3.79
C SER A 241 58.07 -2.69 -3.13
N ILE A 242 58.65 -1.50 -3.39
CA ILE A 242 58.18 -0.23 -2.82
C ILE A 242 56.91 0.23 -3.54
N GLN A 243 56.88 0.15 -4.88
CA GLN A 243 55.68 0.48 -5.66
C GLN A 243 54.50 -0.46 -5.37
N LEU A 244 54.76 -1.76 -5.15
CA LEU A 244 53.71 -2.70 -4.81
C LEU A 244 53.07 -2.36 -3.45
N LYS A 245 53.88 -1.93 -2.48
CA LYS A 245 53.40 -1.53 -1.15
C LYS A 245 52.54 -0.26 -1.21
N GLU A 246 52.98 0.76 -1.96
CA GLU A 246 52.18 1.97 -2.19
C GLU A 246 50.86 1.68 -2.88
N LYS A 247 50.85 0.78 -3.89
CA LYS A 247 49.60 0.37 -4.55
C LYS A 247 48.67 -0.38 -3.59
N CYS A 248 49.19 -1.28 -2.75
CA CYS A 248 48.38 -1.96 -1.72
C CYS A 248 47.77 -0.97 -0.72
N ASP A 249 48.52 0.06 -0.31
CA ASP A 249 48.02 1.11 0.58
C ASP A 249 46.91 1.94 -0.08
N ILE A 250 46.98 2.18 -1.39
CA ILE A 250 45.90 2.84 -2.16
C ILE A 250 44.63 1.98 -2.17
N ILE A 251 44.72 0.68 -2.48
CA ILE A 251 43.56 -0.24 -2.46
C ILE A 251 42.92 -0.27 -1.08
N TYR A 252 43.75 -0.33 -0.04
CA TYR A 252 43.30 -0.37 1.34
C TYR A 252 42.50 0.88 1.71
N ASN A 253 43.02 2.06 1.34
CA ASN A 253 42.33 3.34 1.57
C ASN A 253 41.03 3.46 0.74
N ASP A 254 41.05 2.98 -0.50
CA ASP A 254 39.86 2.91 -1.35
C ASP A 254 38.79 2.00 -0.74
N LEU A 255 39.19 0.81 -0.25
CA LEU A 255 38.29 -0.14 0.40
C LEU A 255 37.69 0.45 1.68
N ILE A 256 38.49 1.12 2.52
CA ILE A 256 37.97 1.84 3.71
C ILE A 256 36.90 2.83 3.27
N THR A 257 37.20 3.67 2.27
CA THR A 257 36.28 4.70 1.77
C THR A 257 34.97 4.07 1.30
N ILE A 258 35.04 3.00 0.49
CA ILE A 258 33.87 2.28 -0.02
C ILE A 258 33.03 1.65 1.11
N ILE A 259 33.66 1.08 2.13
CA ILE A 259 32.95 0.49 3.28
C ILE A 259 32.29 1.57 4.14
N THR A 260 32.96 2.71 4.38
CA THR A 260 32.38 3.86 5.07
C THR A 260 31.18 4.42 4.31
N ASP A 261 31.31 4.55 2.99
CA ASP A 261 30.23 4.98 2.11
C ASP A 261 29.04 4.00 2.15
N HIS A 262 29.30 2.70 2.18
CA HIS A 262 28.27 1.67 2.38
C HIS A 262 27.54 1.82 3.72
N GLN A 263 28.28 2.03 4.81
CA GLN A 263 27.67 2.28 6.13
C GLN A 263 26.77 3.52 6.11
N HIS A 264 27.20 4.58 5.43
CA HIS A 264 26.43 5.81 5.31
C HIS A 264 25.12 5.60 4.53
N VAL A 265 25.17 4.87 3.40
CA VAL A 265 23.97 4.49 2.63
C VAL A 265 23.02 3.63 3.48
N ILE A 266 23.54 2.66 4.23
CA ILE A 266 22.74 1.78 5.07
C ILE A 266 22.08 2.54 6.23
N LYS A 267 22.79 3.51 6.82
CA LYS A 267 22.21 4.41 7.84
C LYS A 267 21.02 5.18 7.26
N LYS A 268 21.19 5.79 6.07
CA LYS A 268 20.10 6.50 5.38
C LYS A 268 18.93 5.59 5.01
N LEU A 269 19.19 4.35 4.61
CA LEU A 269 18.16 3.35 4.36
C LEU A 269 17.36 3.04 5.65
N ASN A 270 18.04 2.92 6.79
CA ASN A 270 17.38 2.71 8.07
C ASN A 270 16.51 3.91 8.49
N ASP A 271 17.03 5.13 8.33
CA ASP A 271 16.27 6.36 8.59
C ASP A 271 15.02 6.43 7.69
N PHE A 272 15.18 6.14 6.40
CA PHE A 272 14.09 6.05 5.44
C PHE A 272 13.04 4.99 5.85
N TYR A 273 13.48 3.78 6.23
CA TYR A 273 12.56 2.75 6.71
C TYR A 273 11.81 3.18 7.96
N ASN A 274 12.46 3.83 8.92
CA ASN A 274 11.78 4.30 10.13
C ASN A 274 10.69 5.34 9.81
N MET A 275 10.93 6.24 8.86
CA MET A 275 9.95 7.26 8.45
C MET A 275 8.80 6.72 7.60
N PHE A 276 9.08 5.82 6.65
CA PHE A 276 8.11 5.43 5.63
C PHE A 276 7.49 4.05 5.83
N ARG A 277 8.02 3.22 6.74
CA ARG A 277 7.56 1.84 6.94
C ARG A 277 6.07 1.77 7.27
N LEU A 278 5.61 2.51 8.28
CA LEU A 278 4.22 2.45 8.70
C LEU A 278 3.27 2.85 7.56
N VAL A 279 3.58 3.96 6.87
CA VAL A 279 2.78 4.45 5.75
C VAL A 279 2.76 3.47 4.58
N THR A 280 3.91 2.88 4.24
CA THR A 280 4.02 1.89 3.16
C THR A 280 3.21 0.65 3.46
N LEU A 281 3.24 0.15 4.70
CA LEU A 281 2.47 -1.03 5.12
C LEU A 281 0.97 -0.77 5.06
N ILE A 282 0.52 0.39 5.56
CA ILE A 282 -0.88 0.80 5.49
C ILE A 282 -1.31 0.99 4.03
N GLN A 283 -0.45 1.57 3.19
CA GLN A 283 -0.72 1.71 1.76
C GLN A 283 -0.90 0.36 1.07
N ILE A 284 0.00 -0.60 1.30
CA ILE A 284 -0.12 -1.94 0.70
C ILE A 284 -1.43 -2.60 1.14
N PHE A 285 -1.79 -2.46 2.41
CA PHE A 285 -3.02 -3.00 2.96
C PHE A 285 -4.27 -2.37 2.34
N ILE A 286 -4.37 -1.03 2.34
CA ILE A 286 -5.52 -0.31 1.79
C ILE A 286 -5.65 -0.52 0.28
N ALA A 287 -4.55 -0.50 -0.47
CA ALA A 287 -4.56 -0.76 -1.89
C ALA A 287 -5.01 -2.21 -2.20
N SER A 288 -4.58 -3.18 -1.39
CA SER A 288 -5.04 -4.58 -1.52
C SER A 288 -6.53 -4.72 -1.22
N SER A 289 -7.02 -4.09 -0.15
CA SER A 289 -8.45 -4.06 0.20
C SER A 289 -9.28 -3.39 -0.89
N SER A 290 -8.78 -2.28 -1.45
CA SER A 290 -9.43 -1.56 -2.55
C SER A 290 -9.53 -2.42 -3.80
N HIS A 291 -8.49 -3.20 -4.12
CA HIS A 291 -8.54 -4.16 -5.22
C HIS A 291 -9.64 -5.21 -5.01
N VAL A 292 -9.78 -5.75 -3.79
CA VAL A 292 -10.88 -6.68 -3.46
C VAL A 292 -12.24 -6.00 -3.64
N PHE A 293 -12.41 -4.75 -3.18
CA PHE A 293 -13.66 -4.01 -3.34
C PHE A 293 -14.02 -3.77 -4.80
N ILE A 294 -13.06 -3.34 -5.63
CA ILE A 294 -13.28 -3.10 -7.07
C ILE A 294 -13.78 -4.38 -7.76
N TRP A 295 -13.13 -5.51 -7.53
CA TRP A 295 -13.54 -6.77 -8.15
C TRP A 295 -14.88 -7.29 -7.63
N SER A 296 -15.15 -7.16 -6.34
CA SER A 296 -16.44 -7.54 -5.77
C SER A 296 -17.57 -6.69 -6.33
N ILE A 297 -17.38 -5.37 -6.45
CA ILE A 297 -18.36 -4.47 -7.06
C ILE A 297 -18.58 -4.87 -8.53
N GLY A 298 -17.51 -5.03 -9.30
CA GLY A 298 -17.63 -5.46 -10.70
C GLY A 298 -18.34 -6.80 -10.87
N ALA A 299 -18.18 -7.74 -9.93
CA ALA A 299 -18.90 -9.02 -9.96
C ALA A 299 -20.39 -8.87 -9.63
N MET A 300 -20.75 -8.03 -8.65
CA MET A 300 -22.14 -7.77 -8.27
C MET A 300 -22.88 -6.99 -9.36
N SER A 301 -22.22 -5.99 -9.98
CA SER A 301 -22.82 -5.17 -11.03
C SER A 301 -23.15 -5.93 -12.33
N ILE A 302 -22.61 -7.13 -12.54
CA ILE A 302 -22.97 -7.97 -13.70
C ILE A 302 -24.31 -8.71 -13.46
N ASP A 303 -24.69 -8.96 -12.20
CA ASP A 303 -25.87 -9.77 -11.85
C ASP A 303 -27.18 -8.96 -11.92
N GLU A 304 -27.14 -7.65 -11.62
CA GLU A 304 -28.36 -6.84 -11.47
C GLU A 304 -28.93 -6.27 -12.78
N GLY A 305 -28.21 -6.35 -13.90
CA GLY A 305 -28.74 -6.01 -15.24
C GLY A 305 -29.17 -4.54 -15.44
N ASP A 306 -29.02 -3.68 -14.43
CA ASP A 306 -29.40 -2.27 -14.48
C ASP A 306 -28.25 -1.38 -14.98
N ASN A 307 -28.59 -0.44 -15.88
CA ASN A 307 -27.61 0.43 -16.53
C ASN A 307 -26.91 1.42 -15.57
N ALA A 308 -27.49 1.72 -14.41
CA ALA A 308 -26.91 2.67 -13.44
C ALA A 308 -25.61 2.15 -12.80
N ASP A 309 -25.47 0.83 -12.62
CA ASP A 309 -24.27 0.20 -12.04
C ASP A 309 -23.06 0.18 -12.99
N SER A 310 -23.32 0.41 -14.29
CA SER A 310 -22.28 0.46 -15.31
C SER A 310 -21.29 1.62 -15.10
N ILE A 311 -21.77 2.75 -14.56
CA ILE A 311 -20.99 3.96 -14.34
C ILE A 311 -19.97 3.76 -13.23
N LEU A 312 -20.43 3.21 -12.10
CA LEU A 312 -19.60 2.92 -10.95
C LEU A 312 -18.51 1.91 -11.31
N SER A 313 -18.91 0.86 -12.03
CA SER A 313 -18.00 -0.16 -12.54
C SER A 313 -16.94 0.43 -13.47
N PHE A 314 -17.32 1.34 -14.37
CA PHE A 314 -16.40 2.03 -15.26
C PHE A 314 -15.38 2.90 -14.50
N LYS A 315 -15.84 3.72 -13.54
CA LYS A 315 -14.95 4.53 -12.68
C LYS A 315 -13.92 3.65 -11.95
N LEU A 316 -14.37 2.56 -11.35
CA LEU A 316 -13.52 1.63 -10.61
C LEU A 316 -12.51 0.92 -11.51
N PHE A 317 -12.91 0.57 -12.74
CA PHE A 317 -12.02 -0.04 -13.71
C PHE A 317 -10.91 0.92 -14.18
N ILE A 318 -11.20 2.22 -14.28
CA ILE A 318 -10.19 3.24 -14.62
C ILE A 318 -9.17 3.46 -13.50
N VAL A 319 -9.60 3.38 -12.25
CA VAL A 319 -8.70 3.54 -11.08
C VAL A 319 -7.86 2.29 -10.83
N LEU A 320 -8.31 1.12 -11.30
CA LEU A 320 -7.63 -0.16 -11.09
C LEU A 320 -6.17 -0.20 -11.59
N PRO A 321 -5.82 0.30 -12.80
CA PRO A 321 -4.42 0.44 -13.24
C PRO A 321 -3.56 1.28 -12.30
N LEU A 322 -4.09 2.39 -11.76
CA LEU A 322 -3.35 3.27 -10.86
C LEU A 322 -2.98 2.54 -9.55
N ILE A 323 -3.95 1.87 -8.92
CA ILE A 323 -3.73 1.11 -7.68
C ILE A 323 -2.75 -0.04 -7.91
N ASN A 324 -2.91 -0.77 -9.03
CA ASN A 324 -1.99 -1.86 -9.38
C ASN A 324 -0.56 -1.36 -9.60
N PHE A 325 -0.40 -0.26 -10.32
CA PHE A 325 0.90 0.34 -10.57
C PHE A 325 1.54 0.79 -9.26
N GLN A 326 0.79 1.43 -8.36
CA GLN A 326 1.27 1.85 -7.05
C GLN A 326 1.77 0.66 -6.20
N LEU A 327 1.00 -0.42 -6.12
CA LEU A 327 1.40 -1.66 -5.42
C LEU A 327 2.64 -2.29 -6.05
N PHE A 328 2.63 -2.44 -7.38
CA PHE A 328 3.74 -3.02 -8.14
C PHE A 328 5.03 -2.24 -7.91
N MET A 329 5.00 -0.92 -8.06
CA MET A 329 6.17 -0.07 -7.90
C MET A 329 6.73 -0.13 -6.49
N THR A 330 5.86 -0.07 -5.47
CA THR A 330 6.26 -0.18 -4.07
C THR A 330 7.00 -1.51 -3.84
N CYS A 331 6.38 -2.63 -4.16
CA CYS A 331 6.97 -3.96 -3.94
C CYS A 331 8.22 -4.21 -4.79
N SER A 332 8.23 -3.75 -6.04
CA SER A 332 9.39 -3.89 -6.94
C SER A 332 10.58 -3.11 -6.41
N LEU A 333 10.40 -1.87 -5.94
CA LEU A 333 11.51 -1.06 -5.45
C LEU A 333 12.10 -1.58 -4.15
N PHE A 334 11.26 -1.95 -3.17
CA PHE A 334 11.76 -2.58 -1.95
C PHE A 334 12.43 -3.93 -2.24
N GLY A 335 11.92 -4.69 -3.22
CA GLY A 335 12.58 -5.88 -3.75
C GLY A 335 13.98 -5.56 -4.30
N THR A 336 14.09 -4.56 -5.17
CA THR A 336 15.38 -4.13 -5.76
C THR A 336 16.36 -3.63 -4.70
N ILE A 337 15.92 -2.87 -3.70
CA ILE A 337 16.80 -2.44 -2.59
C ILE A 337 17.37 -3.67 -1.87
N ASN A 338 16.53 -4.66 -1.56
CA ASN A 338 16.98 -5.89 -0.90
C ASN A 338 17.98 -6.66 -1.78
N GLU A 339 17.69 -6.82 -3.07
CA GLU A 339 18.59 -7.48 -4.02
C GLU A 339 19.94 -6.77 -4.13
N LYS A 340 19.94 -5.43 -4.25
CA LYS A 340 21.18 -4.64 -4.35
C LYS A 340 21.96 -4.68 -3.04
N LYS A 341 21.30 -4.65 -1.88
CA LYS A 341 21.94 -4.84 -0.58
C LYS A 341 22.62 -6.20 -0.46
N ASP A 342 21.94 -7.26 -0.87
CA ASP A 342 22.48 -8.63 -0.80
C ASP A 342 23.59 -8.83 -1.87
N SER A 343 23.52 -8.14 -3.02
CA SER A 343 24.56 -8.18 -4.06
C SER A 343 25.94 -7.70 -3.60
N ILE A 344 26.01 -6.87 -2.55
CA ILE A 344 27.28 -6.37 -1.99
C ILE A 344 28.10 -7.52 -1.39
N ILE A 345 27.47 -8.51 -0.77
CA ILE A 345 28.17 -9.72 -0.29
C ILE A 345 28.81 -10.45 -1.46
N PHE A 346 28.05 -10.66 -2.54
CA PHE A 346 28.56 -11.31 -3.73
C PHE A 346 29.70 -10.51 -4.40
N ALA A 347 29.60 -9.18 -4.41
CA ALA A 347 30.64 -8.30 -4.93
C ALA A 347 31.93 -8.39 -4.11
N LEU A 348 31.84 -8.42 -2.77
CA LEU A 348 33.00 -8.61 -1.88
C LEU A 348 33.71 -9.93 -2.19
N TYR A 349 32.96 -11.02 -2.36
CA TYR A 349 33.52 -12.33 -2.74
C TYR A 349 34.14 -12.34 -4.15
N SER A 350 33.54 -11.58 -5.08
CA SER A 350 33.96 -11.50 -6.48
C SER A 350 35.10 -10.50 -6.73
N SER A 351 35.58 -9.81 -5.70
CA SER A 351 36.75 -8.93 -5.81
C SER A 351 38.04 -9.76 -5.88
N ASN A 352 39.16 -9.15 -6.30
CA ASN A 352 40.46 -9.85 -6.31
C ASN A 352 41.09 -9.94 -4.91
N TRP A 353 40.33 -10.40 -3.92
CA TRP A 353 40.72 -10.40 -2.51
C TRP A 353 41.84 -11.38 -2.18
N THR A 354 42.09 -12.40 -3.01
CA THR A 354 43.16 -13.38 -2.82
C THR A 354 44.53 -12.74 -2.90
N ASP A 355 44.69 -11.81 -3.84
CA ASP A 355 45.94 -11.10 -4.12
C ASP A 355 46.14 -9.88 -3.22
N MET A 356 45.12 -9.50 -2.45
CA MET A 356 45.19 -8.38 -1.50
C MET A 356 45.97 -8.74 -0.24
N ASP A 357 46.48 -7.69 0.41
CA ASP A 357 47.18 -7.80 1.68
C ASP A 357 46.25 -8.24 2.83
N LEU A 358 46.86 -8.68 3.93
CA LEU A 358 46.10 -9.22 5.07
C LEU A 358 45.18 -8.17 5.70
N LYS A 359 45.56 -6.88 5.68
CA LYS A 359 44.71 -5.81 6.22
C LYS A 359 43.44 -5.63 5.39
N SER A 360 43.55 -5.60 4.06
CA SER A 360 42.37 -5.52 3.17
C SER A 360 41.47 -6.74 3.32
N LYS A 361 42.04 -7.95 3.44
CA LYS A 361 41.28 -9.18 3.73
C LYS A 361 40.47 -9.08 5.02
N THR A 362 41.06 -8.53 6.09
CA THR A 362 40.34 -8.29 7.36
C THR A 362 39.18 -7.32 7.18
N ILE A 363 39.34 -6.24 6.40
CA ILE A 363 38.25 -5.29 6.13
C ILE A 363 37.13 -5.94 5.30
N ILE A 364 37.47 -6.75 4.29
CA ILE A 364 36.47 -7.49 3.51
C ILE A 364 35.65 -8.41 4.43
N LEU A 365 36.32 -9.15 5.31
CA LEU A 365 35.65 -10.01 6.30
C LEU A 365 34.75 -9.19 7.24
N PHE A 366 35.20 -8.02 7.67
CA PHE A 366 34.38 -7.11 8.45
C PHE A 366 33.15 -6.61 7.66
N GLY A 367 33.32 -6.25 6.39
CA GLY A 367 32.21 -5.88 5.50
C GLY A 367 31.18 -6.99 5.33
N LEU A 368 31.63 -8.24 5.15
CA LEU A 368 30.76 -9.41 5.08
C LEU A 368 29.98 -9.64 6.38
N THR A 369 30.66 -9.59 7.53
CA THR A 369 30.01 -9.78 8.84
C THR A 369 29.02 -8.66 9.14
N MET A 370 29.37 -7.40 8.82
CA MET A 370 28.48 -6.26 8.97
C MET A 370 27.21 -6.39 8.11
N ASN A 371 27.32 -6.75 6.83
CA ASN A 371 26.14 -6.90 5.97
C ASN A 371 25.29 -8.12 6.37
N ASN A 372 25.92 -9.21 6.82
CA ASN A 372 25.21 -10.40 7.29
C ASN A 372 24.46 -10.16 8.61
N ALA A 373 25.09 -9.46 9.56
CA ALA A 373 24.44 -9.05 10.81
C ALA A 373 23.29 -8.08 10.55
N ASN A 374 23.40 -7.27 9.49
CA ASN A 374 22.41 -6.27 9.14
C ASN A 374 21.30 -6.83 8.23
N GLN A 375 20.38 -7.60 8.84
CA GLN A 375 19.17 -8.12 8.20
C GLN A 375 18.07 -7.05 8.02
N LEU A 376 18.46 -5.80 7.69
CA LEU A 376 17.53 -4.73 7.33
C LEU A 376 16.82 -5.09 6.03
N LYS A 377 15.68 -5.74 6.17
CA LYS A 377 14.69 -5.97 5.10
C LYS A 377 13.39 -5.34 5.58
N MET A 378 12.68 -4.65 4.70
CA MET A 378 11.34 -4.16 5.05
C MET A 378 10.43 -5.37 5.28
N LYS A 379 10.07 -5.62 6.53
CA LYS A 379 9.23 -6.74 6.96
C LYS A 379 7.79 -6.28 7.15
N PHE A 380 6.86 -6.89 6.41
CA PHE A 380 5.42 -6.73 6.55
C PHE A 380 4.90 -7.43 7.82
N THR A 381 5.35 -8.66 8.04
CA THR A 381 5.22 -9.38 9.30
C THR A 381 6.60 -9.91 9.72
N ASN A 382 6.73 -10.47 10.92
CA ASN A 382 7.98 -11.11 11.36
C ASN A 382 8.51 -12.16 10.35
N THR A 383 7.63 -12.71 9.51
CA THR A 383 7.93 -13.76 8.53
C THR A 383 7.87 -13.32 7.07
N LYS A 384 7.19 -12.21 6.73
CA LYS A 384 7.01 -11.78 5.33
C LYS A 384 7.79 -10.50 5.03
N ILE A 385 8.65 -10.57 4.03
CA ILE A 385 9.40 -9.43 3.50
C ILE A 385 8.59 -8.79 2.39
N VAL A 386 8.61 -7.46 2.32
CA VAL A 386 8.04 -6.71 1.21
C VAL A 386 8.98 -6.85 0.01
N ASN A 387 8.59 -7.69 -0.94
CA ASN A 387 9.31 -7.95 -2.19
C ASN A 387 8.33 -8.20 -3.35
N LEU A 388 8.87 -8.44 -4.55
CA LEU A 388 8.05 -8.76 -5.71
C LEU A 388 7.27 -10.08 -5.52
N GLU A 389 7.79 -11.03 -4.74
CA GLU A 389 7.09 -12.25 -4.37
C GLU A 389 5.84 -11.96 -3.51
N MET A 390 5.90 -11.00 -2.60
CA MET A 390 4.72 -10.53 -1.89
C MET A 390 3.72 -9.93 -2.87
N PHE A 391 4.14 -9.17 -3.88
CA PHE A 391 3.24 -8.68 -4.92
C PHE A 391 2.67 -9.81 -5.79
N SER A 392 3.48 -10.77 -6.23
CA SER A 392 2.99 -11.88 -7.04
C SER A 392 2.05 -12.73 -6.20
N HIS A 393 2.38 -13.04 -4.96
CA HIS A 393 1.48 -13.75 -4.06
C HIS A 393 0.22 -12.92 -3.76
N VAL A 394 0.30 -11.63 -3.43
CA VAL A 394 -0.88 -10.80 -3.15
C VAL A 394 -1.72 -10.60 -4.41
N SER A 395 -1.13 -10.15 -5.51
CA SER A 395 -1.80 -9.90 -6.79
C SER A 395 -2.32 -11.19 -7.44
N ILE A 396 -1.51 -12.26 -7.54
CA ILE A 396 -1.95 -13.55 -8.09
C ILE A 396 -2.92 -14.22 -7.13
N LYS A 397 -2.70 -14.24 -5.81
CA LYS A 397 -3.65 -14.91 -4.90
C LYS A 397 -4.94 -14.12 -4.78
N ILE A 398 -4.92 -12.78 -4.73
CA ILE A 398 -6.15 -11.99 -4.79
C ILE A 398 -6.80 -12.19 -6.15
N ARG A 399 -6.09 -12.01 -7.28
CA ARG A 399 -6.69 -12.20 -8.60
C ARG A 399 -7.24 -13.61 -8.79
N THR A 400 -6.50 -14.65 -8.39
CA THR A 400 -6.91 -16.05 -8.55
C THR A 400 -7.98 -16.44 -7.55
N ASN A 401 -7.89 -16.04 -6.27
CA ASN A 401 -8.93 -16.37 -5.29
C ASN A 401 -10.18 -15.54 -5.49
N THR A 402 -10.04 -14.25 -5.82
CA THR A 402 -11.18 -13.39 -6.17
C THR A 402 -11.77 -13.84 -7.49
N MET A 403 -10.99 -14.15 -8.54
CA MET A 403 -11.57 -14.73 -9.76
C MET A 403 -12.17 -16.10 -9.51
N ARG A 404 -11.59 -16.97 -8.68
CA ARG A 404 -12.20 -18.26 -8.30
C ARG A 404 -13.47 -18.07 -7.47
N PHE A 405 -13.50 -17.08 -6.59
CA PHE A 405 -14.65 -16.75 -5.76
C PHE A 405 -15.76 -16.13 -6.60
N CYS A 406 -15.44 -15.13 -7.42
CA CYS A 406 -16.31 -14.57 -8.44
C CYS A 406 -16.78 -15.66 -9.39
N TYR A 407 -15.92 -16.54 -9.90
CA TYR A 407 -16.30 -17.67 -10.75
C TYR A 407 -17.19 -18.68 -10.04
N SER A 408 -16.93 -18.97 -8.76
CA SER A 408 -17.78 -19.86 -7.95
C SER A 408 -19.16 -19.22 -7.70
N ILE A 409 -19.20 -17.93 -7.39
CA ILE A 409 -20.43 -17.15 -7.25
C ILE A 409 -21.16 -17.07 -8.58
N PHE A 410 -20.48 -16.74 -9.68
CA PHE A 410 -21.03 -16.62 -11.02
C PHE A 410 -21.55 -17.97 -11.50
N SER A 411 -20.80 -19.05 -11.26
CA SER A 411 -21.23 -20.42 -11.53
C SER A 411 -22.47 -20.79 -10.71
N MET A 412 -22.52 -20.40 -9.43
CA MET A 412 -23.68 -20.60 -8.58
C MET A 412 -24.89 -19.78 -9.07
N LEU A 413 -24.69 -18.53 -9.48
CA LEU A 413 -25.73 -17.63 -9.98
C LEU A 413 -26.26 -18.06 -11.35
N VAL A 414 -25.40 -18.47 -12.26
CA VAL A 414 -25.79 -19.03 -13.57
C VAL A 414 -26.58 -20.33 -13.39
N VAL A 415 -26.13 -21.21 -12.50
CA VAL A 415 -26.90 -22.42 -12.14
C VAL A 415 -28.26 -22.04 -11.55
N PHE A 416 -28.30 -21.04 -10.66
CA PHE A 416 -29.54 -20.55 -10.06
C PHE A 416 -30.50 -19.92 -11.08
N ALA A 417 -29.98 -19.12 -12.01
CA ALA A 417 -30.75 -18.48 -13.09
C ALA A 417 -31.30 -19.54 -14.06
N ASN A 418 -30.51 -20.54 -14.42
CA ASN A 418 -30.98 -21.67 -15.23
C ASN A 418 -32.07 -22.48 -14.52
N ILE A 419 -31.93 -22.73 -13.22
CA ILE A 419 -32.98 -23.37 -12.42
C ILE A 419 -34.25 -22.51 -12.40
N LYS A 420 -34.12 -21.19 -12.17
CA LYS A 420 -35.26 -20.27 -12.19
C LYS A 420 -35.97 -20.24 -13.55
N ASN A 421 -35.22 -20.17 -14.65
CA ASN A 421 -35.78 -20.16 -16.01
C ASN A 421 -36.45 -21.50 -16.36
N ASN A 422 -35.89 -22.63 -15.93
CA ASN A 422 -36.53 -23.94 -16.10
C ASN A 422 -37.83 -24.04 -15.30
N ILE A 423 -37.87 -23.52 -14.07
CA ILE A 423 -39.09 -23.47 -13.25
C ILE A 423 -40.15 -22.55 -13.89
N ILE A 424 -39.75 -21.42 -14.48
CA ILE A 424 -40.65 -20.49 -15.17
C ILE A 424 -41.20 -21.13 -16.47
N MET A 425 -40.36 -21.83 -17.24
CA MET A 425 -40.82 -22.60 -18.40
C MET A 425 -41.82 -23.69 -18.00
N ASP A 426 -41.54 -24.47 -16.95
CA ASP A 426 -42.46 -25.50 -16.47
C ASP A 426 -43.79 -24.89 -15.99
N SER A 427 -43.75 -23.76 -15.27
CA SER A 427 -44.94 -23.04 -14.82
C SER A 427 -45.77 -22.49 -15.99
N ASN A 428 -45.12 -21.90 -17.00
CA ASN A 428 -45.80 -21.36 -18.18
C ASN A 428 -46.37 -22.49 -19.05
N THR A 429 -45.69 -23.63 -19.15
CA THR A 429 -46.19 -24.83 -19.85
C THR A 429 -47.40 -25.43 -19.14
N LEU A 430 -47.38 -25.48 -17.79
CA LEU A 430 -48.52 -25.91 -16.98
C LEU A 430 -49.71 -24.96 -17.11
N THR A 431 -49.45 -23.66 -17.24
CA THR A 431 -50.47 -22.62 -17.40
C THR A 431 -51.04 -22.63 -18.83
N PHE A 432 -50.19 -22.87 -19.85
CA PHE A 432 -50.60 -23.07 -21.24
C PHE A 432 -51.45 -24.33 -21.41
N LEU A 433 -51.09 -25.45 -20.76
CA LEU A 433 -51.90 -26.68 -20.74
C LEU A 433 -53.26 -26.51 -20.04
N ARG A 434 -53.35 -25.60 -19.05
CA ARG A 434 -54.61 -25.21 -18.41
C ARG A 434 -55.46 -24.30 -19.29
N LEU A 435 -54.85 -23.33 -19.95
CA LEU A 435 -55.53 -22.34 -20.80
C LEU A 435 -55.97 -22.91 -22.15
N THR A 436 -55.24 -23.88 -22.70
CA THR A 436 -55.60 -24.55 -23.96
C THR A 436 -56.68 -25.63 -23.80
N GLY A 437 -57.19 -25.86 -22.59
CA GLY A 437 -58.26 -26.84 -22.34
C GLY A 437 -57.85 -28.31 -22.53
N LEU A 438 -56.61 -28.60 -22.92
CA LEU A 438 -56.07 -29.96 -23.08
C LEU A 438 -56.06 -30.76 -21.77
N TYR A 439 -56.11 -30.08 -20.62
CA TYR A 439 -56.21 -30.73 -19.31
C TYR A 439 -57.57 -31.40 -19.06
N GLN A 440 -58.64 -31.01 -19.77
CA GLN A 440 -59.99 -31.57 -19.60
C GLN A 440 -60.34 -32.71 -20.57
N ILE A 441 -59.45 -33.03 -21.52
CA ILE A 441 -59.68 -34.12 -22.51
C ILE A 441 -59.07 -35.45 -22.03
N LEU A 442 -58.29 -35.45 -20.94
CA LEU A 442 -57.78 -36.67 -20.32
C LEU A 442 -58.86 -37.30 -19.44
N ASP A 443 -59.60 -38.22 -20.05
CA ASP A 443 -60.56 -39.12 -19.39
C ASP A 443 -59.90 -39.80 -18.17
N PRO A 444 -60.49 -39.71 -16.96
CA PRO A 444 -59.91 -40.25 -15.72
C PRO A 444 -59.59 -41.76 -15.77
N ASN A 445 -60.15 -42.51 -16.74
CA ASN A 445 -59.86 -43.93 -16.91
C ASN A 445 -58.60 -44.24 -17.75
N THR A 446 -58.07 -43.30 -18.54
CA THR A 446 -56.78 -43.47 -19.25
C THR A 446 -55.57 -43.00 -18.43
N ALA A 447 -55.79 -42.22 -17.36
CA ALA A 447 -54.74 -41.76 -16.44
C ALA A 447 -54.12 -42.87 -15.56
N LYS A 448 -54.71 -44.08 -15.55
CA LYS A 448 -54.11 -45.27 -14.94
C LYS A 448 -53.15 -46.02 -15.87
N MET A 449 -53.19 -45.75 -17.18
CA MET A 449 -52.42 -46.49 -18.20
C MET A 449 -51.14 -45.75 -18.64
N TYR A 450 -51.10 -44.42 -18.50
CA TYR A 450 -49.85 -43.68 -18.53
C TYR A 450 -49.40 -43.46 -17.10
N GLY A 451 -48.31 -44.13 -16.70
CA GLY A 451 -47.62 -43.95 -15.41
C GLY A 451 -47.06 -42.54 -15.23
N CYS A 452 -47.94 -41.55 -15.22
CA CYS A 452 -47.67 -40.13 -15.14
C CYS A 452 -48.56 -39.56 -14.02
N ASN A 453 -48.06 -39.13 -12.88
CA ASN A 453 -46.74 -39.30 -12.35
C ASN A 453 -46.87 -38.97 -10.85
N ILE A 454 -47.06 -39.99 -10.01
CA ILE A 454 -46.80 -39.86 -8.56
C ILE A 454 -45.38 -39.29 -8.37
N TYR A 455 -44.48 -39.56 -9.31
CA TYR A 455 -43.15 -38.97 -9.41
C TYR A 455 -43.15 -37.44 -9.59
N HIS A 456 -44.01 -36.82 -10.42
CA HIS A 456 -44.01 -35.35 -10.59
C HIS A 456 -44.58 -34.63 -9.37
N ILE A 457 -45.61 -35.16 -8.73
CA ILE A 457 -46.14 -34.57 -7.50
C ILE A 457 -45.12 -34.72 -6.35
N ARG A 458 -44.41 -35.87 -6.29
CA ARG A 458 -43.32 -36.09 -5.34
C ARG A 458 -42.12 -35.19 -5.64
N GLN A 459 -41.80 -34.94 -6.92
CA GLN A 459 -40.79 -33.97 -7.33
C GLN A 459 -41.19 -32.53 -7.00
N MET A 460 -42.44 -32.11 -7.21
CA MET A 460 -42.90 -30.78 -6.81
C MET A 460 -42.85 -30.57 -5.29
N LYS A 461 -43.22 -31.58 -4.50
CA LYS A 461 -43.07 -31.55 -3.03
C LYS A 461 -41.60 -31.50 -2.62
N HIS A 462 -40.74 -32.28 -3.27
CA HIS A 462 -39.30 -32.26 -3.04
C HIS A 462 -38.70 -30.90 -3.42
N HIS A 463 -39.15 -30.31 -4.52
CA HIS A 463 -38.69 -29.02 -5.03
C HIS A 463 -39.12 -27.84 -4.14
N LYS A 464 -40.37 -27.84 -3.63
CA LYS A 464 -40.80 -26.88 -2.59
C LYS A 464 -39.99 -27.02 -1.31
N THR A 465 -39.66 -28.26 -0.93
CA THR A 465 -38.83 -28.53 0.25
C THR A 465 -37.39 -28.06 0.05
N VAL A 466 -36.83 -28.22 -1.14
CA VAL A 466 -35.50 -27.74 -1.51
C VAL A 466 -35.45 -26.21 -1.57
N ILE A 467 -36.44 -25.54 -2.17
CA ILE A 467 -36.53 -24.07 -2.19
C ILE A 467 -36.68 -23.51 -0.77
N ARG A 468 -37.48 -24.15 0.09
CA ARG A 468 -37.61 -23.75 1.49
C ARG A 468 -36.28 -23.89 2.24
N LYS A 469 -35.58 -25.02 2.07
CA LYS A 469 -34.26 -25.24 2.66
C LYS A 469 -33.19 -24.29 2.11
N LEU A 470 -33.25 -23.91 0.84
CA LEU A 470 -32.35 -22.92 0.23
C LEU A 470 -32.62 -21.49 0.73
N LYS A 471 -33.89 -21.12 0.92
CA LYS A 471 -34.25 -19.85 1.56
C LYS A 471 -33.74 -19.82 3.00
N GLU A 472 -33.96 -20.89 3.76
CA GLU A 472 -33.43 -21.07 5.12
C GLU A 472 -31.88 -21.00 5.12
N TYR A 473 -31.21 -21.63 4.16
CA TYR A 473 -29.75 -21.58 4.02
C TYR A 473 -29.25 -20.18 3.69
N TYR A 474 -29.92 -19.44 2.80
CA TYR A 474 -29.56 -18.06 2.45
C TYR A 474 -29.80 -17.10 3.62
N THR A 475 -30.91 -17.23 4.37
CA THR A 475 -31.11 -16.44 5.60
C THR A 475 -30.12 -16.79 6.69
N ILE A 476 -29.60 -18.02 6.74
CA ILE A 476 -28.54 -18.43 7.68
C ILE A 476 -27.16 -17.91 7.24
N PHE A 477 -26.84 -17.93 5.94
CA PHE A 477 -25.53 -17.53 5.43
C PHE A 477 -25.36 -16.03 5.23
N ARG A 478 -26.45 -15.28 4.99
CA ARG A 478 -26.42 -13.82 4.88
C ARG A 478 -25.77 -13.13 6.09
N PRO A 479 -26.12 -13.43 7.35
CA PRO A 479 -25.42 -12.86 8.50
C PRO A 479 -23.97 -13.36 8.60
N VAL A 480 -23.63 -14.57 8.16
CA VAL A 480 -22.24 -15.08 8.18
C VAL A 480 -21.36 -14.37 7.14
N THR A 481 -21.87 -14.12 5.93
CA THR A 481 -21.17 -13.34 4.90
C THR A 481 -21.08 -11.87 5.28
N ILE A 482 -22.14 -11.29 5.87
CA ILE A 482 -22.10 -9.96 6.47
C ILE A 482 -21.11 -9.92 7.63
N ILE A 483 -21.05 -10.94 8.49
CA ILE A 483 -20.08 -11.06 9.59
C ILE A 483 -18.67 -11.28 9.04
N GLN A 484 -18.48 -11.91 7.90
CA GLN A 484 -17.15 -12.12 7.30
C GLN A 484 -16.64 -10.88 6.57
N ILE A 485 -17.53 -10.15 5.89
CA ILE A 485 -17.26 -8.81 5.33
C ILE A 485 -17.10 -7.78 6.46
N PHE A 486 -17.91 -7.92 7.52
CA PHE A 486 -17.75 -7.18 8.77
C PHE A 486 -16.40 -7.55 9.35
N ILE A 487 -16.05 -8.78 9.72
CA ILE A 487 -14.71 -9.18 10.21
C ILE A 487 -13.55 -8.71 9.30
N ALA A 488 -13.72 -8.71 7.98
CA ALA A 488 -12.73 -8.15 7.05
C ALA A 488 -12.64 -6.62 7.13
N SER A 489 -13.73 -5.90 7.37
CA SER A 489 -13.78 -4.44 7.65
C SER A 489 -13.63 -4.08 9.14
N SER A 490 -13.85 -5.03 10.04
CA SER A 490 -13.55 -5.01 11.46
C SER A 490 -12.09 -5.27 11.64
N SER A 491 -11.38 -5.86 10.67
CA SER A 491 -9.93 -5.80 10.68
C SER A 491 -9.45 -4.35 10.51
N HIS A 492 -10.15 -3.49 9.75
CA HIS A 492 -9.92 -2.03 9.76
C HIS A 492 -10.32 -1.39 11.09
N ILE A 493 -11.46 -1.74 11.68
CA ILE A 493 -11.89 -1.20 12.99
C ILE A 493 -11.02 -1.71 14.13
N ILE A 494 -10.54 -2.95 14.09
CA ILE A 494 -9.63 -3.58 15.06
C ILE A 494 -8.22 -3.04 14.85
N ILE A 495 -7.77 -2.74 13.62
CA ILE A 495 -6.51 -2.01 13.39
C ILE A 495 -6.63 -0.58 13.91
N TRP A 496 -7.74 0.12 13.69
CA TRP A 496 -7.99 1.44 14.28
C TRP A 496 -8.18 1.40 15.80
N PHE A 497 -8.79 0.34 16.34
CA PHE A 497 -8.96 0.11 17.78
C PHE A 497 -7.65 -0.30 18.43
N VAL A 498 -6.79 -1.07 17.76
CA VAL A 498 -5.44 -1.45 18.20
C VAL A 498 -4.48 -0.26 18.10
N VAL A 499 -4.59 0.58 17.07
CA VAL A 499 -3.85 1.86 16.97
C VAL A 499 -4.34 2.86 18.02
N ALA A 500 -5.66 2.96 18.25
CA ALA A 500 -6.24 3.80 19.30
C ALA A 500 -5.93 3.29 20.73
N MET A 501 -5.89 1.97 20.95
CA MET A 501 -5.47 1.33 22.20
C MET A 501 -3.96 1.45 22.41
N ALA A 502 -3.15 1.39 21.34
CA ALA A 502 -1.72 1.63 21.40
C ALA A 502 -1.41 3.09 21.78
N THR A 503 -2.23 4.06 21.35
CA THR A 503 -2.14 5.46 21.80
C THR A 503 -2.75 5.72 23.19
N LYS A 504 -3.64 4.86 23.69
CA LYS A 504 -4.28 4.99 25.02
C LYS A 504 -3.53 4.28 26.15
N LYS A 505 -2.56 3.40 25.87
CA LYS A 505 -1.80 2.71 26.92
C LYS A 505 -1.01 3.71 27.79
N ASP A 506 -0.46 4.75 27.17
CA ASP A 506 0.24 5.83 27.88
C ASP A 506 -0.74 6.79 28.58
N SER A 507 -1.96 6.95 28.09
CA SER A 507 -2.98 7.81 28.72
C SER A 507 -3.56 7.22 30.00
N ILE A 508 -3.58 5.89 30.17
CA ILE A 508 -4.05 5.25 31.41
C ILE A 508 -3.01 5.40 32.52
N ILE A 509 -1.72 5.27 32.21
CA ILE A 509 -0.64 5.53 33.17
C ILE A 509 -0.61 7.01 33.54
N PHE A 510 -0.76 7.91 32.55
CA PHE A 510 -0.83 9.35 32.79
C PHE A 510 -2.09 9.75 33.60
N ALA A 511 -3.25 9.15 33.32
CA ALA A 511 -4.49 9.37 34.07
C ALA A 511 -4.41 8.89 35.52
N LEU A 512 -3.76 7.74 35.76
CA LEU A 512 -3.49 7.24 37.11
C LEU A 512 -2.47 8.13 37.85
N TYR A 513 -1.48 8.68 37.14
CA TYR A 513 -0.50 9.62 37.71
C TYR A 513 -1.11 11.00 38.03
N SER A 514 -2.09 11.45 37.25
CA SER A 514 -2.81 12.71 37.44
C SER A 514 -3.95 12.64 38.47
N SER A 515 -4.22 11.46 39.04
CA SER A 515 -5.14 11.36 40.18
C SER A 515 -4.48 11.98 41.42
N ASN A 516 -5.26 12.54 42.37
CA ASN A 516 -4.72 13.15 43.60
C ASN A 516 -4.27 12.07 44.61
N TRP A 517 -3.42 11.15 44.16
CA TRP A 517 -3.06 9.91 44.87
C TRP A 517 -2.29 10.19 46.16
N THR A 518 -1.72 11.38 46.34
CA THR A 518 -1.05 11.82 47.58
C THR A 518 -2.00 11.86 48.78
N GLU A 519 -3.27 12.20 48.57
CA GLU A 519 -4.29 12.31 49.62
C GLU A 519 -5.09 11.01 49.85
N MET A 520 -4.90 9.99 49.00
CA MET A 520 -5.63 8.73 49.12
C MET A 520 -5.12 7.85 50.27
N ASP A 521 -5.99 6.98 50.79
CA ASP A 521 -5.64 6.01 51.81
C ASP A 521 -4.63 4.96 51.29
N ILE A 522 -3.96 4.28 52.21
CA ILE A 522 -2.90 3.31 51.86
C ILE A 522 -3.43 2.14 51.03
N LYS A 523 -4.70 1.75 51.18
CA LYS A 523 -5.31 0.67 50.38
C LYS A 523 -5.51 1.10 48.93
N CYS A 524 -6.04 2.30 48.67
CA CYS A 524 -6.20 2.84 47.32
C CYS A 524 -4.85 3.10 46.65
N LYS A 525 -3.87 3.62 47.39
CA LYS A 525 -2.48 3.77 46.90
C LYS A 525 -1.91 2.43 46.46
N LYS A 526 -2.04 1.37 47.28
CA LYS A 526 -1.62 0.01 46.91
C LYS A 526 -2.38 -0.53 45.68
N LEU A 527 -3.67 -0.23 45.54
CA LEU A 527 -4.47 -0.68 44.40
C LEU A 527 -4.07 0.03 43.09
N ILE A 528 -3.80 1.33 43.14
CA ILE A 528 -3.28 2.10 42.00
C ILE A 528 -1.88 1.61 41.63
N LEU A 529 -1.01 1.38 42.62
CA LEU A 529 0.34 0.87 42.40
C LEU A 529 0.32 -0.54 41.79
N LEU A 530 -0.60 -1.40 42.23
CA LEU A 530 -0.80 -2.74 41.69
C LEU A 530 -1.43 -2.70 40.28
N ALA A 531 -2.34 -1.77 39.99
CA ALA A 531 -2.87 -1.55 38.64
C ALA A 531 -1.80 -1.02 37.68
N MET A 532 -0.91 -0.14 38.15
CA MET A 532 0.28 0.31 37.41
C MET A 532 1.25 -0.84 37.19
N GLU A 533 1.54 -1.65 38.22
CA GLU A 533 2.39 -2.84 38.14
C GLU A 533 1.83 -3.90 37.20
N MET A 534 0.52 -4.16 37.19
CA MET A 534 -0.11 -5.10 36.25
C MET A 534 -0.02 -4.62 34.79
N ASN A 535 -0.19 -3.31 34.57
CA ASN A 535 -0.03 -2.72 33.25
C ASN A 535 1.45 -2.70 32.78
N ASN A 536 2.38 -2.70 33.75
CA ASN A 536 3.82 -2.84 33.55
C ASN A 536 4.24 -4.31 33.35
N ALA A 537 3.69 -5.26 34.12
CA ALA A 537 4.09 -6.66 34.20
C ALA A 537 3.85 -7.43 32.88
N ASN A 538 2.90 -6.99 32.05
CA ASN A 538 2.81 -7.39 30.64
C ASN A 538 3.87 -6.67 29.78
N HIS A 539 5.14 -6.84 30.17
CA HIS A 539 6.32 -6.28 29.52
C HIS A 539 6.63 -6.96 28.18
N LEU A 540 5.94 -6.57 27.12
CA LEU A 540 6.56 -6.48 25.79
C LEU A 540 7.59 -5.31 25.83
N LYS A 541 8.70 -5.51 26.53
CA LYS A 541 9.82 -4.56 26.56
C LYS A 541 10.73 -4.82 25.35
N MET A 542 10.99 -3.78 24.56
CA MET A 542 12.02 -3.80 23.52
C MET A 542 13.39 -3.90 24.21
N LYS A 543 14.03 -5.08 24.12
CA LYS A 543 15.40 -5.29 24.60
C LYS A 543 16.36 -4.92 23.47
N PHE A 544 17.35 -4.08 23.77
CA PHE A 544 18.38 -3.69 22.80
C PHE A 544 19.50 -4.75 22.72
N THR A 545 19.77 -5.45 23.83
CA THR A 545 20.59 -6.69 23.91
C THR A 545 20.08 -7.62 25.03
N SER A 546 20.62 -8.83 25.17
CA SER A 546 20.20 -9.81 26.20
C SER A 546 20.35 -9.29 27.64
N THR A 547 21.17 -8.26 27.85
CA THR A 547 21.46 -7.67 29.16
C THR A 547 21.03 -6.20 29.30
N LYS A 548 20.56 -5.52 28.24
CA LYS A 548 20.13 -4.11 28.33
C LYS A 548 18.70 -3.88 27.83
N ILE A 549 17.90 -3.27 28.70
CA ILE A 549 16.50 -2.88 28.48
C ILE A 549 16.47 -1.38 28.22
N VAL A 550 15.78 -0.95 27.16
CA VAL A 550 15.63 0.48 26.86
C VAL A 550 14.66 1.10 27.87
N ASN A 551 15.20 1.85 28.82
CA ASN A 551 14.45 2.66 29.77
C ASN A 551 15.03 4.09 29.79
N LYS A 552 14.35 5.01 30.49
CA LYS A 552 14.74 6.43 30.57
C LYS A 552 16.13 6.63 31.17
N GLU A 553 16.63 5.69 31.98
CA GLU A 553 17.96 5.69 32.59
C GLU A 553 19.09 5.50 31.57
N MET A 554 18.81 4.84 30.43
CA MET A 554 19.74 4.73 29.30
C MET A 554 20.08 6.10 28.67
N PHE A 555 19.29 7.13 28.96
CA PHE A 555 19.49 8.50 28.47
C PHE A 555 19.92 9.49 29.56
N THR A 556 20.12 9.05 30.81
CA THR A 556 20.54 9.92 31.93
C THR A 556 21.82 9.50 32.63
N GLN A 557 22.50 8.43 32.17
CA GLN A 557 23.90 8.20 32.53
C GLN A 557 24.80 8.86 31.48
N PRO A 558 25.82 9.64 31.89
CA PRO A 558 26.71 10.35 30.96
C PRO A 558 27.49 9.40 30.04
#